data_AF-A0A9D9VM40-F1
#
_entry.id   AF-A0A9D9VM40-F1
#
_cell.length_a   1.000
_cell.length_b   1.000
_cell.length_c   1.000
_cell.angle_alpha   90.00
_cell.angle_beta   90.00
_cell.angle_gamma   90.00
#
_symmetry.space_group_name_H-M   'P 1'
#
loop_
_entity.id
_entity.type
_entity.pdbx_description
1 polymer ?
#
loop_
_entity_poly.entity_id
_entity_poly.type
_entity_poly.pdbx_seq_one_letter_code
_entity_poly.pdbx_strand_id
1 'polypeptide(L)'
;WYGGGGYGVLLLALWSVLTFLVFLLSFKYGTKNITKGDVTLLVLALLAILVWWQLNAPLLSILMVTAIDAFGYVPTIRKVLEEPWSESLASWLLFTVTALIGLVALAQYNFLTVVYLAMSATLNSIVIGICLFRRRAILKPTSVPR
;
A
#
# COMPACT_ATOMS: atom_id res chain seq x y z
N TRP A 1 -15.81 19.56 4.54
CA TRP A 1 -15.92 18.28 3.82
C TRP A 1 -16.01 18.56 2.32
N TYR A 2 -14.89 18.59 1.59
CA TYR A 2 -14.84 19.07 0.18
C TYR A 2 -15.06 17.97 -0.88
N GLY A 3 -15.16 16.69 -0.52
CA GLY A 3 -15.01 15.58 -1.49
C GLY A 3 -16.22 14.67 -1.69
N GLY A 4 -17.32 14.83 -0.95
CA GLY A 4 -18.52 13.98 -1.11
C GLY A 4 -18.25 12.47 -1.03
N GLY A 5 -17.20 12.04 -0.33
CA GLY A 5 -16.68 10.66 -0.39
C GLY A 5 -17.61 9.57 0.17
N GLY A 6 -18.77 9.95 0.71
CA GLY A 6 -19.80 9.06 1.22
C GLY A 6 -19.23 7.98 2.15
N TYR A 7 -19.78 6.77 2.04
CA TYR A 7 -19.31 5.60 2.79
C TYR A 7 -17.91 5.11 2.36
N GLY A 8 -17.38 5.56 1.20
CA GLY A 8 -16.04 5.19 0.74
C GLY A 8 -14.92 5.68 1.68
N VAL A 9 -15.17 6.77 2.42
CA VAL A 9 -14.22 7.27 3.43
C VAL A 9 -14.03 6.28 4.57
N LEU A 10 -15.06 5.53 4.96
CA LEU A 10 -14.95 4.53 6.03
C LEU A 10 -14.02 3.38 5.63
N LEU A 11 -14.07 2.98 4.36
CA LEU A 11 -13.17 1.95 3.84
C LEU A 11 -11.71 2.42 3.90
N LEU A 12 -11.44 3.64 3.44
CA LEU A 12 -10.09 4.23 3.47
C LEU A 12 -9.59 4.43 4.90
N ALA A 13 -10.46 4.85 5.82
CA ALA A 13 -10.12 4.99 7.24
C ALA A 13 -9.75 3.64 7.87
N LEU A 14 -10.54 2.59 7.60
CA LEU A 14 -10.24 1.24 8.10
C LEU A 14 -8.90 0.73 7.56
N TRP A 15 -8.62 0.91 6.26
CA TRP A 15 -7.33 0.57 5.66
C TRP A 15 -6.17 1.32 6.30
N SER A 16 -6.34 2.63 6.56
CA SER A 16 -5.32 3.43 7.23
C SER A 16 -5.02 2.91 8.64
N VAL A 17 -6.05 2.54 9.41
CA VAL A 17 -5.86 1.95 10.75
C VAL A 17 -5.10 0.62 10.66
N LEU A 18 -5.50 -0.28 9.76
CA LEU A 18 -4.86 -1.59 9.60
C LEU A 18 -3.39 -1.46 9.14
N THR A 19 -3.12 -0.58 8.17
CA THR A 19 -1.76 -0.33 7.69
C THR A 19 -0.90 0.30 8.77
N PHE A 20 -1.45 1.21 9.58
CA PHE A 20 -0.74 1.77 10.73
C PHE A 20 -0.41 0.71 11.79
N LEU A 21 -1.32 -0.22 12.06
CA LEU A 21 -1.04 -1.36 12.96
C LEU A 21 0.07 -2.27 12.41
N VAL A 22 0.04 -2.57 11.11
CA VAL A 22 1.11 -3.35 10.44
C VAL A 22 2.45 -2.60 10.53
N PHE A 23 2.45 -1.29 10.33
CA PHE A 23 3.64 -0.45 10.50
C PHE A 23 4.20 -0.55 11.93
N LEU A 24 3.36 -0.47 12.96
CA LEU A 24 3.81 -0.64 14.35
C LEU A 24 4.37 -2.04 14.61
N LEU A 25 3.71 -3.08 14.10
CA LEU A 25 4.19 -4.46 14.20
C LEU A 25 5.51 -4.67 13.46
N SER A 26 5.78 -3.90 12.40
CA SER A 26 7.02 -3.99 11.64
C SER A 26 8.27 -3.65 12.47
N PHE A 27 8.15 -2.84 13.53
CA PHE A 27 9.29 -2.60 14.43
C PHE A 27 9.72 -3.85 15.20
N LYS A 28 8.80 -4.78 15.46
CA LYS A 28 9.06 -6.01 16.21
C LYS A 28 9.27 -7.23 15.32
N TYR A 29 8.49 -7.34 14.24
CA TYR A 29 8.45 -8.51 13.35
C TYR A 29 8.96 -8.22 11.93
N GLY A 30 9.37 -6.99 11.64
CA GLY A 30 9.85 -6.59 10.33
C GLY A 30 11.23 -7.17 9.99
N THR A 31 11.52 -7.19 8.70
CA THR A 31 12.80 -7.66 8.15
C THR A 31 13.91 -6.66 8.43
N LYS A 32 15.10 -7.14 8.81
CA LYS A 32 16.27 -6.27 9.08
C LYS A 32 16.98 -5.76 7.82
N ASN A 33 16.56 -6.19 6.63
CA ASN A 33 17.11 -5.74 5.35
C ASN A 33 16.49 -4.39 4.93
N ILE A 34 16.70 -3.34 5.75
CA ILE A 34 16.24 -1.97 5.47
C ILE A 34 17.37 -1.26 4.72
N THR A 35 17.09 -0.81 3.50
CA THR A 35 18.05 -0.08 2.69
C THR A 35 17.90 1.43 2.84
N LYS A 36 18.95 2.20 2.48
CA LYS A 36 18.91 3.67 2.54
C LYS A 36 17.78 4.28 1.70
N GLY A 37 17.39 3.62 0.61
CA GLY A 37 16.26 4.02 -0.23
C GLY A 37 14.93 3.95 0.52
N ASP A 38 14.72 2.90 1.33
CA ASP A 38 13.48 2.69 2.07
C ASP A 38 13.33 3.73 3.18
N VAL A 39 14.44 4.09 3.84
CA VAL A 39 14.49 5.20 4.80
C VAL A 39 14.22 6.54 4.13
N THR A 40 14.79 6.77 2.93
CA THR A 40 14.58 8.03 2.19
C THR A 40 13.11 8.18 1.80
N LEU A 41 12.46 7.10 1.35
CA LEU A 41 11.04 7.08 1.04
C LEU A 41 10.18 7.34 2.28
N LEU A 42 10.54 6.76 3.42
CA LEU A 42 9.83 7.01 4.69
C LEU A 42 9.96 8.48 5.11
N VAL A 43 11.16 9.06 5.03
CA VAL A 43 11.38 10.47 5.34
C VAL A 43 10.60 11.38 4.38
N LEU A 44 10.61 11.07 3.09
CA LEU A 44 9.82 11.81 2.08
C LEU A 44 8.32 11.73 2.38
N ALA A 45 7.81 10.56 2.77
CA ALA A 45 6.40 10.40 3.17
C ALA A 45 6.05 11.27 4.39
N LEU A 46 6.92 11.31 5.41
CA LEU A 46 6.73 12.15 6.58
C LEU A 46 6.77 13.65 6.25
N LEU A 47 7.72 14.08 5.42
CA LEU A 47 7.79 15.46 4.94
C LEU A 47 6.55 15.84 4.14
N ALA A 48 6.04 14.93 3.33
CA ALA A 48 4.86 15.20 2.54
C ALA A 48 3.58 15.33 3.38
N ILE A 49 3.49 14.71 4.56
CA ILE A 49 2.42 14.99 5.54
C ILE A 49 2.51 16.43 6.06
N LEU A 50 3.73 16.92 6.35
CA LEU A 50 3.94 18.31 6.79
C LEU A 50 3.55 19.31 5.70
N VAL A 51 3.94 19.02 4.46
CA VAL A 51 3.56 19.83 3.30
C VAL A 51 2.04 19.80 3.13
N TRP A 52 1.42 18.61 3.12
CA TRP A 52 -0.03 18.44 3.02
C TRP A 52 -0.80 19.30 4.02
N TRP A 53 -0.33 19.39 5.26
CA TRP A 53 -1.01 20.19 6.29
C TRP A 53 -1.06 21.69 5.95
N GLN A 54 -0.10 22.21 5.19
CA GLN A 54 -0.09 23.62 4.76
C GLN A 54 -0.91 23.86 3.48
N LEU A 55 -1.33 22.81 2.78
CA LEU A 55 -2.04 22.92 1.51
C LEU A 55 -3.55 23.02 1.72
N ASN A 56 -4.12 24.16 1.32
CA ASN A 56 -5.56 24.40 1.32
C ASN A 56 -6.29 23.89 0.06
N ALA A 57 -5.61 23.12 -0.80
CA ALA A 57 -6.13 22.65 -2.09
C ALA A 57 -6.40 21.13 -2.10
N PRO A 58 -7.68 20.68 -2.07
CA PRO A 58 -8.04 19.27 -1.93
C PRO A 58 -7.46 18.35 -3.01
N LEU A 59 -7.35 18.85 -4.25
CA LEU A 59 -6.86 18.07 -5.39
C LEU A 59 -5.38 17.72 -5.24
N LEU A 60 -4.56 18.70 -4.87
CA LEU A 60 -3.11 18.53 -4.77
C LEU A 60 -2.74 17.65 -3.57
N SER A 61 -3.47 17.81 -2.47
CA SER A 61 -3.38 16.95 -1.29
C SER A 61 -3.53 15.47 -1.63
N ILE A 62 -4.51 15.10 -2.45
CA ILE A 62 -4.80 13.70 -2.76
C ILE A 62 -3.81 13.14 -3.80
N LEU A 63 -3.39 13.95 -4.78
CA LEU A 63 -2.34 13.56 -5.70
C LEU A 63 -1.03 13.25 -4.96
N MET A 64 -0.67 14.07 -3.96
CA MET A 64 0.47 13.81 -3.10
C MET A 64 0.31 12.50 -2.32
N VAL A 65 -0.83 12.30 -1.64
CA VAL A 65 -1.09 11.06 -0.88
C VAL A 65 -1.02 9.84 -1.79
N THR A 66 -1.63 9.89 -2.96
CA THR A 66 -1.62 8.79 -3.93
C THR A 66 -0.19 8.52 -4.43
N ALA A 67 0.59 9.55 -4.72
CA ALA A 67 1.97 9.38 -5.16
C ALA A 67 2.86 8.77 -4.06
N ILE A 68 2.76 9.25 -2.83
CA ILE A 68 3.51 8.71 -1.68
C ILE A 68 3.13 7.25 -1.45
N ASP A 69 1.83 6.94 -1.51
CA ASP A 69 1.34 5.57 -1.33
C ASP A 69 1.91 4.66 -2.43
N ALA A 70 1.91 5.09 -3.70
CA ALA A 70 2.56 4.36 -4.79
C ALA A 70 4.07 4.16 -4.55
N PHE A 71 4.78 5.17 -4.07
CA PHE A 71 6.20 5.04 -3.71
C PHE A 71 6.42 4.06 -2.54
N GLY A 72 5.45 3.93 -1.63
CA GLY A 72 5.45 2.93 -0.56
C GLY A 72 5.52 1.48 -1.05
N TYR A 73 5.13 1.20 -2.30
CA TYR A 73 5.25 -0.13 -2.91
C TYR A 73 6.67 -0.46 -3.36
N VAL A 74 7.55 0.53 -3.56
CA VAL A 74 8.93 0.31 -4.01
C VAL A 74 9.72 -0.63 -3.07
N PRO A 75 9.79 -0.39 -1.74
CA PRO A 75 10.46 -1.31 -0.82
C PRO A 75 9.83 -2.71 -0.86
N THR A 76 8.51 -2.81 -0.96
CA THR A 76 7.78 -4.08 -1.04
C THR A 76 8.16 -4.86 -2.31
N ILE A 77 8.19 -4.21 -3.46
CA ILE A 77 8.57 -4.83 -4.74
C ILE A 77 10.01 -5.35 -4.65
N ARG A 78 10.93 -4.55 -4.11
CA ARG A 78 12.33 -4.97 -3.91
C ARG A 78 12.43 -6.18 -2.99
N LYS A 79 11.73 -6.15 -1.86
CA LYS A 79 11.69 -7.25 -0.90
C LYS A 79 11.14 -8.53 -1.53
N VAL A 80 10.04 -8.46 -2.27
CA VAL A 80 9.44 -9.63 -2.94
C VAL A 80 10.33 -10.17 -4.06
N LEU A 81 11.13 -9.32 -4.70
CA LEU A 81 12.12 -9.78 -5.67
C LEU A 81 13.20 -10.62 -4.97
N GLU A 82 13.68 -10.24 -3.80
CA GLU A 82 14.70 -11.02 -3.06
C GLU A 82 14.10 -12.23 -2.32
N GLU A 83 13.02 -12.02 -1.56
CA GLU A 83 12.36 -12.99 -0.68
C GLU A 83 10.86 -13.13 -1.02
N PRO A 84 10.48 -13.82 -2.10
CA PRO A 84 9.09 -13.86 -2.59
C PRO A 84 8.11 -14.58 -1.64
N TRP A 85 8.61 -15.30 -0.63
CA TRP A 85 7.82 -16.01 0.37
C TRP A 85 7.62 -15.19 1.66
N SER A 86 8.25 -14.01 1.80
CA SER A 86 8.08 -13.15 2.97
C SER A 86 6.70 -12.51 3.04
N GLU A 87 6.04 -12.33 1.89
CA GLU A 87 4.75 -11.67 1.78
C GLU A 87 3.58 -12.66 1.69
N SER A 88 2.48 -12.33 2.37
CA SER A 88 1.26 -13.13 2.36
C SER A 88 0.43 -12.84 1.11
N LEU A 89 0.40 -13.78 0.15
CA LEU A 89 -0.43 -13.67 -1.05
C LEU A 89 -1.92 -13.50 -0.72
N ALA A 90 -2.40 -14.16 0.34
CA ALA A 90 -3.79 -14.05 0.76
C ALA A 90 -4.13 -12.62 1.21
N SER A 91 -3.23 -11.96 1.93
CA SER A 91 -3.42 -10.57 2.36
C SER A 91 -3.48 -9.63 1.16
N TRP A 92 -2.54 -9.75 0.23
CA TRP A 92 -2.54 -8.94 -1.00
C TRP A 92 -3.79 -9.18 -1.86
N LEU A 93 -4.26 -10.43 -1.97
CA LEU A 93 -5.49 -10.76 -2.69
C LEU A 93 -6.71 -10.11 -2.04
N LEU A 94 -6.83 -10.19 -0.71
CA LEU A 94 -7.92 -9.55 0.03
C LEU A 94 -7.92 -8.05 -0.19
N PHE A 95 -6.77 -7.37 -0.10
CA PHE A 95 -6.67 -5.95 -0.38
C PHE A 95 -7.09 -5.60 -1.82
N THR A 96 -6.67 -6.38 -2.83
CA THR A 96 -7.10 -6.19 -4.22
C THR A 96 -8.61 -6.34 -4.37
N VAL A 97 -9.20 -7.41 -3.81
CA VAL A 97 -10.65 -7.65 -3.90
C VAL A 97 -11.42 -6.53 -3.20
N THR A 98 -10.97 -6.09 -2.03
CA THR A 98 -11.57 -4.95 -1.33
C THR A 98 -11.46 -3.66 -2.12
N ALA A 99 -10.33 -3.42 -2.82
CA ALA A 99 -10.18 -2.25 -3.71
C ALA A 99 -11.20 -2.27 -4.85
N LEU A 100 -11.37 -3.43 -5.50
CA LEU A 100 -12.29 -3.62 -6.62
C LEU A 100 -13.76 -3.49 -6.19
N ILE A 101 -14.13 -4.13 -5.07
CA ILE A 101 -15.47 -3.98 -4.48
C ILE A 101 -15.72 -2.52 -4.11
N GLY A 102 -14.73 -1.86 -3.49
CA GLY A 102 -14.80 -0.45 -3.15
C GLY A 102 -15.05 0.43 -4.37
N LEU A 103 -14.40 0.13 -5.49
CA LEU A 103 -14.56 0.87 -6.75
C LEU A 103 -15.96 0.70 -7.35
N VAL A 104 -16.52 -0.51 -7.31
CA VAL A 104 -17.90 -0.79 -7.79
C VAL A 104 -18.96 -0.21 -6.85
N ALA A 105 -18.69 -0.18 -5.54
CA ALA A 105 -19.63 0.30 -4.52
C ALA A 105 -19.66 1.84 -4.39
N LEU A 106 -18.88 2.58 -5.18
CA LEU A 106 -18.87 4.04 -5.13
C LEU A 106 -20.23 4.60 -5.58
N ALA A 107 -20.93 5.27 -4.64
CA ALA A 107 -22.19 5.94 -4.92
C ALA A 107 -22.05 7.11 -5.91
N GLN A 108 -20.86 7.73 -5.96
CA GLN A 108 -20.49 8.76 -6.92
C GLN A 108 -19.06 8.50 -7.37
N TYR A 109 -18.86 8.44 -8.69
CA TYR A 109 -17.53 8.27 -9.28
C TYR A 109 -16.75 9.59 -9.19
N ASN A 110 -16.18 9.83 -8.01
CA ASN A 110 -15.21 10.90 -7.82
C ASN A 110 -13.87 10.47 -8.42
N PHE A 111 -13.35 11.25 -9.37
CA PHE A 111 -12.05 11.03 -10.00
C PHE A 111 -10.95 10.68 -8.99
N LEU A 112 -10.95 11.35 -7.85
CA LEU A 112 -9.96 11.20 -6.79
C LEU A 112 -9.98 9.79 -6.16
N THR A 113 -11.16 9.32 -5.75
CA THR A 113 -11.31 8.00 -5.10
C THR A 113 -11.11 6.87 -6.10
N VAL A 114 -11.55 7.07 -7.35
CA VAL A 114 -11.37 6.10 -8.43
C VAL A 114 -9.88 5.91 -8.73
N VAL A 115 -9.12 7.00 -8.88
CA VAL A 115 -7.67 6.93 -9.15
C VAL A 115 -6.95 6.22 -8.01
N TYR A 116 -7.26 6.53 -6.75
CA TYR A 116 -6.64 5.88 -5.60
C TYR A 116 -6.93 4.37 -5.56
N LEU A 117 -8.20 3.98 -5.68
CA LEU A 117 -8.61 2.57 -5.63
C LEU A 117 -8.07 1.77 -6.83
N ALA A 118 -8.09 2.37 -8.03
CA ALA A 118 -7.53 1.76 -9.23
C ALA A 118 -6.02 1.56 -9.10
N MET A 119 -5.29 2.59 -8.64
CA MET A 119 -3.85 2.51 -8.41
C MET A 119 -3.51 1.39 -7.41
N SER A 120 -4.20 1.35 -6.26
CA SER A 120 -3.98 0.32 -5.25
C SER A 120 -4.27 -1.09 -5.79
N ALA A 121 -5.38 -1.27 -6.52
CA ALA A 121 -5.71 -2.56 -7.15
C ALA A 121 -4.63 -3.00 -8.15
N THR A 122 -4.12 -2.08 -8.97
CA THR A 122 -3.04 -2.35 -9.92
C THR A 122 -1.75 -2.73 -9.22
N LEU A 123 -1.28 -1.93 -8.24
CA LEU A 123 -0.02 -2.22 -7.55
C LEU A 123 -0.08 -3.50 -6.71
N ASN A 124 -1.20 -3.77 -6.03
CA ASN A 124 -1.40 -5.04 -5.32
C ASN A 124 -1.32 -6.23 -6.29
N SER A 125 -1.94 -6.11 -7.46
CA SER A 125 -1.90 -7.15 -8.50
C SER A 125 -0.49 -7.36 -9.06
N ILE A 126 0.30 -6.28 -9.21
CA ILE A 126 1.71 -6.36 -9.59
C ILE A 126 2.50 -7.13 -8.53
N VAL A 127 2.34 -6.81 -7.24
CA VAL A 127 3.02 -7.51 -6.15
C VAL A 127 2.67 -9.00 -6.13
N ILE A 128 1.39 -9.34 -6.32
CA ILE A 128 0.93 -10.74 -6.45
C ILE A 128 1.60 -11.41 -7.67
N GLY A 129 1.62 -10.74 -8.82
CA GLY A 129 2.24 -11.26 -10.04
C GLY A 129 3.73 -11.54 -9.87
N ILE A 130 4.48 -10.61 -9.27
CA ILE A 130 5.91 -10.78 -8.98
C ILE A 130 6.12 -11.93 -7.99
N CYS A 131 5.33 -12.00 -6.91
CA CYS A 131 5.37 -13.11 -5.97
C CYS A 131 5.19 -14.45 -6.69
N LEU A 132 4.12 -14.60 -7.48
CA LEU A 132 3.81 -15.84 -8.18
C LEU A 132 4.89 -16.22 -9.19
N PHE A 133 5.41 -15.26 -9.95
CA PHE A 133 6.49 -15.50 -10.91
C PHE A 133 7.78 -15.94 -10.21
N ARG A 134 8.21 -15.23 -9.16
CA ARG A 134 9.44 -15.53 -8.42
C ARG A 134 9.35 -16.85 -7.65
N ARG A 135 8.19 -17.22 -7.11
CA ARG A 135 7.95 -18.50 -6.42
C ARG A 135 8.07 -19.72 -7.33
N ARG A 136 7.98 -19.55 -8.66
CA ARG A 136 8.26 -20.64 -9.62
C ARG A 136 9.75 -20.99 -9.67
N ALA A 137 10.63 -20.01 -9.44
CA ALA A 137 12.08 -20.20 -9.49
C ALA A 137 12.71 -20.45 -8.11
N ILE A 138 12.10 -19.93 -7.04
CA ILE A 138 12.63 -19.99 -5.67
C ILE A 138 11.74 -20.90 -4.82
N LEU A 139 12.30 -22.02 -4.37
CA LEU A 139 11.63 -22.94 -3.46
C LEU A 139 11.27 -22.27 -2.13
N LYS A 140 10.16 -22.71 -1.54
CA LYS A 140 9.73 -22.22 -0.22
C LYS A 140 10.83 -22.52 0.81
N PRO A 141 11.30 -21.55 1.59
CA PRO A 141 12.23 -21.83 2.68
C PRO A 141 11.57 -22.85 3.61
N THR A 142 12.19 -24.01 3.77
CA THR A 142 11.79 -24.96 4.81
C THR A 142 12.19 -24.35 6.13
N SER A 143 11.21 -23.93 6.94
CA SER A 143 11.48 -23.49 8.30
C SER A 143 12.06 -24.68 9.08
N VAL A 144 13.37 -24.70 9.30
CA VAL A 144 13.93 -25.51 10.37
C VAL A 144 13.36 -24.92 11.67
N PRO A 145 12.59 -25.68 12.45
CA PRO A 145 12.10 -25.18 13.73
C PRO A 145 13.34 -24.84 14.58
N ARG A 146 13.43 -23.57 15.03
CA ARG A 146 14.37 -23.15 16.07
C ARG A 146 13.80 -23.50 17.44
#